data_AF-A0A4U1EVS3-F1
#
_entry.id   AF-A0A4U1EVS3-F1
#
_cell.length_a   1.000
_cell.length_b   1.000
_cell.length_c   1.000
_cell.angle_alpha   90.00
_cell.angle_beta   90.00
_cell.angle_gamma   90.00
#
_symmetry.space_group_name_H-M   'P 1'
#
loop_
_entity.id
_entity.type
_entity.pdbx_description
1 polymer ?
#
loop_
_entity_poly.entity_id
_entity_poly.type
_entity_poly.pdbx_seq_one_letter_code
_entity_poly.pdbx_strand_id
1 'polypeptide(L)'
;MAVQESAAQLSMTLKVQEYPTLKVPYETLNKRFRAAQKNIDRETSHVTMVVAELEKTLSSCPAVDSVVSLLDGVVEKLSVLKRKAVESIQAEGESARLCKRRIEHLKEHSSDQPAAASVWKRKRMDRMMVEHLLRCGYYNTAVKLARQSGIEDLVNIEMFLTAKEVEESLERRETATCLAWCHDNKSRLRKMKGRQSEHDAKTGRKSRVASGSPKESEDLGMETIKGKPELSCLEFSLRIQEFIELIRQNKRLDAVRHARKHFSQAEGSQLDEVRQVMGMLAFPPDTHISPYKDLLDPARWRMLIQQFRYDNYRLHQLGNSSVFTLTLQAGLSAIKTPYPSRWEWLPVCPS
;
A
#
# COMPACT_ATOMS: atom_id res chain seq x y z
N MET A 1 -1.18 -42.77 -1.40
CA MET A 1 0.06 -42.40 -2.11
C MET A 1 0.33 -40.93 -1.85
N ALA A 2 1.33 -40.63 -1.00
CA ALA A 2 1.78 -39.27 -0.79
C ALA A 2 2.48 -38.81 -2.08
N VAL A 3 1.86 -37.90 -2.83
CA VAL A 3 2.53 -37.26 -3.95
C VAL A 3 3.66 -36.44 -3.34
N GLN A 4 4.89 -36.87 -3.57
CA GLN A 4 6.09 -36.14 -3.16
C GLN A 4 6.10 -34.83 -3.95
N GLU A 5 5.71 -33.73 -3.30
CA GLU A 5 5.71 -32.41 -3.93
C GLU A 5 7.13 -32.09 -4.41
N SER A 6 7.29 -31.88 -5.72
CA SER A 6 8.59 -31.49 -6.28
C SER A 6 9.01 -30.14 -5.65
N ALA A 7 10.31 -29.93 -5.43
CA ALA A 7 10.84 -28.66 -4.91
C ALA A 7 10.34 -27.42 -5.70
N ALA A 8 10.03 -27.61 -7.00
CA ALA A 8 9.41 -26.58 -7.84
C ALA A 8 7.95 -26.28 -7.46
N GLN A 9 7.15 -27.32 -7.15
CA GLN A 9 5.77 -27.16 -6.69
C GLN A 9 5.71 -26.52 -5.30
N LEU A 10 6.59 -26.95 -4.38
CA LEU A 10 6.73 -26.39 -3.05
C LEU A 10 7.14 -24.90 -3.10
N SER A 11 8.09 -24.55 -3.98
CA SER A 11 8.50 -23.16 -4.26
C SER A 11 7.35 -22.31 -4.82
N MET A 12 6.53 -22.86 -5.72
CA MET A 12 5.38 -22.16 -6.30
C MET A 12 4.26 -21.97 -5.28
N THR A 13 3.95 -22.98 -4.48
CA THR A 13 2.97 -22.93 -3.38
C THR A 13 3.39 -21.92 -2.31
N LEU A 14 4.66 -21.91 -1.91
CA LEU A 14 5.20 -20.90 -0.99
C LEU A 14 5.10 -19.48 -1.56
N LYS A 15 5.43 -19.28 -2.83
CA LYS A 15 5.35 -17.97 -3.48
C LYS A 15 3.92 -17.45 -3.61
N VAL A 16 2.93 -18.32 -3.80
CA VAL A 16 1.54 -17.89 -4.01
C VAL A 16 0.76 -17.78 -2.69
N GLN A 17 0.96 -18.71 -1.76
CA GLN A 17 0.12 -18.82 -0.56
C GLN A 17 0.80 -18.32 0.71
N GLU A 18 2.15 -18.32 0.77
CA GLU A 18 2.91 -17.99 1.97
C GLU A 18 3.73 -16.69 1.86
N TYR A 19 3.85 -16.14 0.65
CA TYR A 19 4.63 -14.93 0.42
C TYR A 19 4.13 -13.72 1.24
N PRO A 20 2.81 -13.42 1.31
CA PRO A 20 2.30 -12.35 2.19
C PRO A 20 2.63 -12.55 3.67
N THR A 21 2.71 -13.80 4.12
CA THR A 21 3.03 -14.17 5.51
C THR A 21 4.41 -13.64 5.90
N LEU A 22 5.39 -13.73 5.00
CA LEU A 22 6.77 -13.32 5.27
C LEU A 22 7.06 -11.89 4.82
N LYS A 23 6.48 -11.47 3.69
CA LYS A 23 6.84 -10.20 3.06
C LYS A 23 6.36 -8.99 3.84
N VAL A 24 5.10 -9.01 4.31
CA VAL A 24 4.51 -7.90 5.08
C VAL A 24 5.28 -7.58 6.37
N PRO A 25 5.60 -8.55 7.25
CA PRO A 25 6.34 -8.25 8.48
C PRO A 25 7.79 -7.85 8.19
N TYR A 26 8.42 -8.41 7.15
CA TYR A 26 9.75 -7.96 6.71
C TYR A 26 9.75 -6.50 6.24
N GLU A 27 8.78 -6.09 5.42
CA GLU A 27 8.66 -4.69 4.99
C GLU A 27 8.38 -3.75 6.18
N THR A 28 7.62 -4.23 7.17
CA THR A 28 7.36 -3.49 8.41
C THR A 28 8.65 -3.29 9.21
N LEU A 29 9.44 -4.37 9.41
CA LEU A 29 10.76 -4.30 10.03
C LEU A 29 11.68 -3.34 9.29
N ASN A 30 11.77 -3.45 7.95
CA ASN A 30 12.61 -2.59 7.12
C ASN A 30 12.19 -1.11 7.18
N LYS A 31 10.87 -0.84 7.24
CA LYS A 31 10.35 0.53 7.45
C LYS A 31 10.76 1.08 8.82
N ARG A 32 10.62 0.28 9.88
CA ARG A 32 11.02 0.67 11.24
C ARG A 32 12.52 0.91 11.33
N PHE A 33 13.34 0.01 10.81
CA PHE A 33 14.80 0.14 10.76
C PHE A 33 15.25 1.42 10.07
N ARG A 34 14.71 1.74 8.89
CA ARG A 34 15.05 2.98 8.18
C ARG A 34 14.60 4.24 8.92
N ALA A 35 13.45 4.18 9.58
CA ALA A 35 12.94 5.30 10.37
C ALA A 35 13.80 5.53 11.63
N ALA A 36 14.19 4.46 12.31
CA ALA A 36 15.09 4.48 13.45
C ALA A 36 16.45 5.07 13.07
N GLN A 37 17.08 4.56 12.00
CA GLN A 37 18.35 5.09 11.50
C GLN A 37 18.25 6.61 11.27
N LYS A 38 17.24 7.07 10.52
CA LYS A 38 17.05 8.50 10.24
C LYS A 38 16.82 9.33 11.51
N ASN A 39 16.09 8.80 12.49
CA ASN A 39 15.83 9.49 13.74
C ASN A 39 17.10 9.57 14.61
N ILE A 40 17.87 8.49 14.70
CA ILE A 40 19.15 8.43 15.43
C ILE A 40 20.16 9.38 14.79
N ASP A 41 20.28 9.40 13.47
CA ASP A 41 21.20 10.30 12.75
C ASP A 41 20.87 11.78 13.01
N ARG A 42 19.58 12.13 13.06
CA ARG A 42 19.12 13.48 13.40
C ARG A 42 19.48 13.87 14.82
N GLU A 43 19.20 13.01 15.80
CA GLU A 43 19.53 13.33 17.19
C GLU A 43 21.03 13.36 17.43
N THR A 44 21.79 12.48 16.79
CA THR A 44 23.26 12.53 16.78
C THR A 44 23.74 13.89 16.26
N SER A 45 23.15 14.39 15.17
CA SER A 45 23.48 15.72 14.63
C SER A 45 23.18 16.85 15.64
N HIS A 46 22.06 16.77 16.36
CA HIS A 46 21.74 17.75 17.41
C HIS A 46 22.75 17.71 18.57
N VAL A 47 23.16 16.51 19.00
CA VAL A 47 24.20 16.36 20.04
C VAL A 47 25.51 16.96 19.57
N THR A 48 25.97 16.62 18.36
CA THR A 48 27.21 17.17 17.78
C THR A 48 27.18 18.69 17.69
N MET A 49 26.03 19.28 17.33
CA MET A 49 25.87 20.73 17.27
C MET A 49 26.05 21.41 18.65
N VAL A 50 25.44 20.86 19.71
CA VAL A 50 25.57 21.42 21.07
C VAL A 50 26.99 21.23 21.62
N VAL A 51 27.62 20.08 21.34
CA VAL A 51 29.02 19.84 21.72
C VAL A 51 29.96 20.82 21.03
N ALA A 52 29.77 21.08 19.73
CA ALA A 52 30.58 22.05 19.00
C ALA A 52 30.45 23.47 19.55
N GLU A 53 29.25 23.89 19.97
CA GLU A 53 29.05 25.19 20.62
C GLU A 53 29.74 25.26 21.98
N LEU A 54 29.74 24.17 22.74
CA LEU A 54 30.48 24.05 24.00
C LEU A 54 32.00 24.18 23.77
N GLU A 55 32.57 23.46 22.80
CA GLU A 55 34.01 23.53 22.45
C GLU A 55 34.44 24.94 22.01
N LYS A 56 33.60 25.59 21.20
CA LYS A 56 33.83 26.98 20.77
C LYS A 56 33.82 27.94 21.95
N THR A 57 32.85 27.78 22.86
CA THR A 57 32.72 28.62 24.05
C THR A 57 33.91 28.44 24.99
N LEU A 58 34.36 27.21 25.21
CA LEU A 58 35.55 26.87 26.01
C LEU A 58 36.83 27.53 25.48
N SER A 59 36.93 27.71 24.16
CA SER A 59 38.08 28.35 23.52
C SER A 59 38.19 29.87 23.79
N SER A 60 37.19 30.50 24.40
CA SER A 60 37.06 31.95 24.55
C SER A 60 37.13 32.49 25.98
N CYS A 61 37.62 31.70 26.95
CA CYS A 61 37.61 32.04 28.39
C CYS A 61 36.21 32.41 28.93
N PRO A 62 35.25 31.47 28.91
CA PRO A 62 33.85 31.74 29.24
C PRO A 62 33.59 31.85 30.76
N ALA A 63 32.49 32.51 31.12
CA ALA A 63 31.96 32.48 32.48
C ALA A 63 31.50 31.06 32.86
N VAL A 64 31.73 30.67 34.11
CA VAL A 64 31.39 29.32 34.62
C VAL A 64 29.91 28.99 34.40
N ASP A 65 29.00 29.94 34.66
CA ASP A 65 27.56 29.75 34.47
C ASP A 65 27.18 29.42 33.01
N SER A 66 27.91 29.99 32.03
CA SER A 66 27.71 29.70 30.62
C SER A 66 28.12 28.27 30.27
N VAL A 67 29.21 27.78 30.85
CA VAL A 67 29.69 26.41 30.65
C VAL A 67 28.73 25.40 31.26
N VAL A 68 28.25 25.68 32.48
CA VAL A 68 27.25 24.83 33.16
C VAL A 68 25.97 24.72 32.32
N SER A 69 25.44 25.84 31.82
CA SER A 69 24.24 25.83 30.98
C SER A 69 24.41 25.05 29.67
N LEU A 70 25.59 25.13 29.04
CA LEU A 70 25.90 24.36 27.83
C LEU A 70 26.02 22.85 28.13
N LEU A 71 26.64 22.48 29.26
CA LEU A 71 26.72 21.09 29.71
C LEU A 71 25.32 20.51 29.99
N ASP A 72 24.43 21.26 30.63
CA ASP A 72 23.04 20.87 30.83
C ASP A 72 22.34 20.61 29.48
N GLY A 73 22.57 21.48 28.49
CA GLY A 73 22.08 21.30 27.12
C GLY A 73 22.61 20.01 26.47
N VAL A 74 23.89 19.69 26.63
CA VAL A 74 24.47 18.42 26.12
C VAL A 74 23.81 17.22 26.80
N VAL A 75 23.65 17.26 28.12
CA VAL A 75 23.00 16.19 28.91
C VAL A 75 21.56 15.99 28.46
N GLU A 76 20.82 17.07 28.22
CA GLU A 76 19.44 17.01 27.72
C GLU A 76 19.39 16.31 26.34
N LYS A 77 20.23 16.72 25.39
CA LYS A 77 20.25 16.11 24.05
C LYS A 77 20.70 14.65 24.07
N LEU A 78 21.70 14.30 24.88
CA LEU A 78 22.12 12.91 25.07
C LEU A 78 21.00 12.06 25.69
N SER A 79 20.25 12.62 26.64
CA SER A 79 19.11 11.93 27.26
C SER A 79 17.99 11.67 26.25
N VAL A 80 17.70 12.64 25.37
CA VAL A 80 16.74 12.48 24.27
C VAL A 80 17.21 11.42 23.28
N LEU A 81 18.49 11.44 22.87
CA LEU A 81 19.08 10.45 21.98
C LEU A 81 18.97 9.03 22.58
N LYS A 82 19.38 8.86 23.85
CA LYS A 82 19.30 7.59 24.57
C LYS A 82 17.87 7.05 24.57
N ARG A 83 16.89 7.89 24.94
CA ARG A 83 15.48 7.50 24.98
C ARG A 83 14.99 7.05 23.60
N LYS A 84 15.24 7.83 22.55
CA LYS A 84 14.83 7.51 21.17
C LYS A 84 15.51 6.26 20.63
N ALA A 85 16.79 6.03 20.97
CA ALA A 85 17.50 4.82 20.59
C ALA A 85 16.89 3.57 21.23
N VAL A 86 16.58 3.62 22.54
CA VAL A 86 15.94 2.51 23.27
C VAL A 86 14.56 2.19 22.68
N GLU A 87 13.71 3.21 22.47
CA GLU A 87 12.39 3.04 21.86
C GLU A 87 12.50 2.40 20.45
N SER A 88 13.47 2.84 19.65
CA SER A 88 13.69 2.31 18.29
C SER A 88 14.17 0.86 18.30
N ILE A 89 15.14 0.52 19.15
CA ILE A 89 15.67 -0.83 19.31
C ILE A 89 14.57 -1.80 19.78
N GLN A 90 13.74 -1.37 20.73
CA GLN A 90 12.63 -2.18 21.21
C GLN A 90 11.61 -2.46 20.08
N ALA A 91 11.20 -1.42 19.35
CA ALA A 91 10.23 -1.53 18.26
C ALA A 91 10.75 -2.39 17.10
N GLU A 92 12.04 -2.32 16.78
CA GLU A 92 12.70 -3.21 15.81
C GLU A 92 12.76 -4.64 16.31
N GLY A 93 13.14 -4.85 17.58
CA GLY A 93 13.23 -6.16 18.21
C GLY A 93 11.89 -6.90 18.20
N GLU A 94 10.78 -6.21 18.46
CA GLU A 94 9.42 -6.78 18.34
C GLU A 94 9.11 -7.23 16.91
N SER A 95 9.43 -6.40 15.90
CA SER A 95 9.21 -6.74 14.49
C SER A 95 10.10 -7.90 14.02
N ALA A 96 11.34 -7.96 14.49
CA ALA A 96 12.26 -9.06 14.21
C ALA A 96 11.78 -10.37 14.85
N ARG A 97 11.30 -10.33 16.10
CA ARG A 97 10.69 -11.50 16.76
C ARG A 97 9.45 -11.99 16.01
N LEU A 98 8.60 -11.09 15.51
CA LEU A 98 7.45 -11.45 14.70
C LEU A 98 7.85 -12.17 13.40
N CYS A 99 8.85 -11.63 12.68
CA CYS A 99 9.43 -12.31 11.51
C CYS A 99 9.94 -13.71 11.86
N LYS A 100 10.68 -13.84 12.98
CA LYS A 100 11.22 -15.10 13.46
C LYS A 100 10.10 -16.11 13.75
N ARG A 101 9.06 -15.74 14.50
CA ARG A 101 7.90 -16.61 14.80
C ARG A 101 7.22 -17.13 13.54
N ARG A 102 7.07 -16.29 12.52
CA ARG A 102 6.47 -16.70 11.24
C ARG A 102 7.36 -17.66 10.46
N ILE A 103 8.67 -17.46 10.45
CA ILE A 103 9.63 -18.40 9.84
C ILE A 103 9.60 -19.74 10.58
N GLU A 104 9.59 -19.72 11.91
CA GLU A 104 9.49 -20.93 12.74
C GLU A 104 8.20 -21.70 12.43
N HIS A 105 7.06 -21.02 12.36
CA HIS A 105 5.80 -21.65 11.98
C HIS A 105 5.83 -22.27 10.58
N LEU A 106 6.50 -21.65 9.60
CA LEU A 106 6.65 -22.26 8.27
C LEU A 106 7.57 -23.48 8.28
N LYS A 107 8.59 -23.51 9.14
CA LYS A 107 9.46 -24.69 9.32
C LYS A 107 8.73 -25.88 9.94
N GLU A 108 7.73 -25.64 10.78
CA GLU A 108 6.88 -26.72 11.34
C GLU A 108 6.20 -27.56 10.25
N HIS A 109 5.97 -26.99 9.06
CA HIS A 109 5.41 -27.72 7.92
C HIS A 109 6.30 -28.88 7.44
N SER A 110 7.62 -28.75 7.61
CA SER A 110 8.60 -29.78 7.23
C SER A 110 8.71 -30.91 8.25
N SER A 111 7.87 -30.95 9.28
CA SER A 111 7.84 -32.02 10.26
C SER A 111 7.16 -33.28 9.70
N ASP A 112 7.79 -34.44 9.87
CA ASP A 112 7.26 -35.73 9.39
C ASP A 112 6.08 -36.28 10.23
N GLN A 113 5.67 -35.58 11.29
CA GLN A 113 4.59 -36.04 12.17
C GLN A 113 3.18 -35.72 11.61
N PRO A 114 2.30 -36.72 11.38
CA PRO A 114 0.97 -36.50 10.80
C PRO A 114 0.06 -35.59 11.63
N ALA A 115 0.13 -35.69 12.96
CA ALA A 115 -0.65 -34.87 13.88
C ALA A 115 -0.24 -33.39 13.79
N ALA A 116 1.07 -33.11 13.79
CA ALA A 116 1.61 -31.76 13.61
C ALA A 116 1.21 -31.17 12.25
N ALA A 117 1.27 -31.95 11.18
CA ALA A 117 0.83 -31.53 9.85
C ALA A 117 -0.66 -31.15 9.81
N SER A 118 -1.53 -31.88 10.53
CA SER A 118 -2.97 -31.57 10.59
C SER A 118 -3.25 -30.25 11.31
N VAL A 119 -2.54 -29.98 12.41
CA VAL A 119 -2.64 -28.73 13.18
C VAL A 119 -2.14 -27.56 12.35
N TRP A 120 -1.02 -27.73 11.65
CA TRP A 120 -0.46 -26.72 10.76
C TRP A 120 -1.42 -26.35 9.63
N LYS A 121 -2.04 -27.35 8.97
CA LYS A 121 -3.06 -27.13 7.93
C LYS A 121 -4.26 -26.34 8.45
N ARG A 122 -4.71 -26.60 9.68
CA ARG A 122 -5.79 -25.84 10.33
C ARG A 122 -5.38 -24.39 10.59
N LYS A 123 -4.22 -24.15 11.20
CA LYS A 123 -3.67 -22.79 11.40
C LYS A 123 -3.54 -22.02 10.09
N ARG A 124 -3.11 -22.70 9.02
CA ARG A 124 -3.02 -22.13 7.68
C ARG A 124 -4.39 -21.68 7.16
N MET A 125 -5.40 -22.53 7.28
CA MET A 125 -6.77 -22.20 6.88
C MET A 125 -7.31 -21.00 7.67
N ASP A 126 -7.19 -21.04 9.00
CA ASP A 126 -7.62 -19.96 9.89
C ASP A 126 -6.97 -18.63 9.49
N ARG A 127 -5.68 -18.64 9.17
CA ARG A 127 -4.93 -17.47 8.71
C ARG A 127 -5.46 -16.92 7.38
N MET A 128 -5.76 -17.80 6.42
CA MET A 128 -6.39 -17.41 5.15
C MET A 128 -7.79 -16.80 5.37
N MET A 129 -8.57 -17.38 6.29
CA MET A 129 -9.89 -16.88 6.65
C MET A 129 -9.82 -15.52 7.35
N VAL A 130 -8.88 -15.33 8.29
CA VAL A 130 -8.67 -14.02 8.95
C VAL A 130 -8.36 -12.95 7.91
N GLU A 131 -7.44 -13.21 6.97
CA GLU A 131 -7.14 -12.24 5.91
C GLU A 131 -8.37 -11.94 5.04
N HIS A 132 -9.15 -12.97 4.66
CA HIS A 132 -10.36 -12.80 3.87
C HIS A 132 -11.41 -11.94 4.61
N LEU A 133 -11.65 -12.24 5.89
CA LEU A 133 -12.57 -11.47 6.73
C LEU A 133 -12.14 -10.00 6.83
N LEU A 134 -10.83 -9.72 6.99
CA LEU A 134 -10.30 -8.35 7.01
C LEU A 134 -10.54 -7.62 5.69
N ARG A 135 -10.33 -8.29 4.54
CA ARG A 135 -10.60 -7.72 3.21
C ARG A 135 -12.08 -7.43 2.97
N CYS A 136 -12.97 -8.21 3.59
CA CYS A 136 -14.41 -8.01 3.53
C CYS A 136 -14.94 -6.99 4.56
N GLY A 137 -14.08 -6.44 5.43
CA GLY A 137 -14.47 -5.48 6.47
C GLY A 137 -14.98 -6.11 7.78
N TYR A 138 -14.89 -7.43 7.93
CA TYR A 138 -15.32 -8.15 9.15
C TYR A 138 -14.22 -8.18 10.23
N TYR A 139 -13.73 -7.00 10.64
CA TYR A 139 -12.56 -6.86 11.53
C TYR A 139 -12.73 -7.54 12.90
N ASN A 140 -13.89 -7.35 13.54
CA ASN A 140 -14.15 -7.92 14.88
C ASN A 140 -14.13 -9.45 14.84
N THR A 141 -14.74 -10.05 13.82
CA THR A 141 -14.75 -11.50 13.62
C THR A 141 -13.34 -12.01 13.31
N ALA A 142 -12.59 -11.31 12.47
CA ALA A 142 -11.21 -11.65 12.14
C ALA A 142 -10.29 -11.64 13.38
N VAL A 143 -10.39 -10.62 14.23
CA VAL A 143 -9.63 -10.52 15.49
C VAL A 143 -10.02 -11.63 16.46
N LYS A 144 -11.33 -11.92 16.60
CA LYS A 144 -11.81 -13.02 17.45
C LYS A 144 -11.27 -14.38 16.98
N LEU A 145 -11.32 -14.67 15.68
CA LEU A 145 -10.78 -15.90 15.11
C LEU A 145 -9.27 -16.01 15.35
N ALA A 146 -8.52 -14.92 15.12
CA ALA A 146 -7.08 -14.92 15.35
C ALA A 146 -6.70 -15.24 16.81
N ARG A 147 -7.45 -14.70 17.78
CA ARG A 147 -7.27 -14.97 19.20
C ARG A 147 -7.61 -16.41 19.57
N GLN A 148 -8.77 -16.89 19.15
CA GLN A 148 -9.23 -18.25 19.46
C GLN A 148 -8.30 -19.32 18.88
N SER A 149 -7.76 -19.09 17.68
CA SER A 149 -6.80 -20.00 17.04
C SER A 149 -5.36 -19.79 17.49
N GLY A 150 -5.06 -18.77 18.31
CA GLY A 150 -3.70 -18.44 18.78
C GLY A 150 -2.74 -18.07 17.64
N ILE A 151 -3.25 -17.38 16.61
CA ILE A 151 -2.51 -17.03 15.39
C ILE A 151 -2.35 -15.52 15.17
N GLU A 152 -2.56 -14.69 16.20
CA GLU A 152 -2.43 -13.22 16.11
C GLU A 152 -1.09 -12.79 15.50
N ASP A 153 -0.01 -13.47 15.85
CA ASP A 153 1.34 -13.23 15.32
C ASP A 153 1.53 -13.65 13.86
N LEU A 154 0.64 -14.46 13.31
CA LEU A 154 0.75 -15.00 11.95
C LEU A 154 -0.09 -14.20 10.93
N VAL A 155 -0.98 -13.33 11.40
CA VAL A 155 -1.90 -12.54 10.58
C VAL A 155 -1.49 -11.06 10.54
N ASN A 156 -1.88 -10.35 9.47
CA ASN A 156 -1.48 -8.95 9.25
C ASN A 156 -2.53 -7.94 9.75
N ILE A 157 -3.16 -8.17 10.90
CA ILE A 157 -4.33 -7.39 11.39
C ILE A 157 -4.05 -5.88 11.42
N GLU A 158 -2.92 -5.44 12.00
CA GLU A 158 -2.60 -4.01 12.15
C GLU A 158 -2.57 -3.26 10.81
N MET A 159 -2.09 -3.91 9.75
CA MET A 159 -2.06 -3.32 8.41
C MET A 159 -3.48 -3.04 7.90
N PHE A 160 -4.40 -3.98 8.10
CA PHE A 160 -5.79 -3.83 7.69
C PHE A 160 -6.54 -2.81 8.57
N LEU A 161 -6.22 -2.70 9.86
CA LEU A 161 -6.79 -1.67 10.74
C LEU A 161 -6.31 -0.26 10.37
N THR A 162 -5.04 -0.11 9.98
CA THR A 162 -4.53 1.18 9.47
C THR A 162 -5.25 1.57 8.18
N ALA A 163 -5.50 0.61 7.29
CA ALA A 163 -6.26 0.85 6.06
C ALA A 163 -7.73 1.19 6.34
N LYS A 164 -8.34 0.52 7.33
CA LYS A 164 -9.73 0.76 7.76
C LYS A 164 -9.99 2.22 8.11
N GLU A 165 -9.09 2.87 8.85
CA GLU A 165 -9.24 4.28 9.23
C GLU A 165 -9.32 5.19 7.99
N VAL A 166 -8.49 4.91 6.98
CA VAL A 166 -8.52 5.64 5.71
C VAL A 166 -9.83 5.37 4.96
N GLU A 167 -10.27 4.12 4.90
CA GLU A 167 -11.54 3.75 4.25
C GLU A 167 -12.74 4.42 4.92
N GLU A 168 -12.83 4.38 6.25
CA GLU A 168 -13.89 5.03 7.04
C GLU A 168 -13.88 6.55 6.85
N SER A 169 -12.70 7.19 6.73
CA SER A 169 -12.61 8.62 6.41
C SER A 169 -13.20 8.94 5.03
N LEU A 170 -12.93 8.11 4.02
CA LEU A 170 -13.48 8.27 2.67
C LEU A 170 -14.99 8.00 2.64
N GLU A 171 -15.48 7.06 3.45
CA GLU A 171 -16.93 6.84 3.63
C GLU A 171 -17.62 8.05 4.26
N ARG A 172 -16.96 8.73 5.21
CA ARG A 172 -17.37 10.03 5.77
C ARG A 172 -17.15 11.22 4.82
N ARG A 173 -16.65 10.97 3.61
CA ARG A 173 -16.32 11.99 2.59
C ARG A 173 -15.20 12.95 3.00
N GLU A 174 -14.27 12.45 3.81
CA GLU A 174 -13.09 13.16 4.27
C GLU A 174 -11.86 12.67 3.48
N THR A 175 -11.21 13.58 2.75
CA THR A 175 -10.03 13.24 1.93
C THR A 175 -8.71 13.35 2.68
N ALA A 176 -8.66 14.08 3.80
CA ALA A 176 -7.43 14.46 4.48
C ALA A 176 -6.56 13.27 4.89
N THR A 177 -7.17 12.25 5.51
CA THR A 177 -6.47 11.04 5.96
C THR A 177 -5.90 10.24 4.79
N CYS A 178 -6.66 10.11 3.69
CA CYS A 178 -6.19 9.42 2.48
C CYS A 178 -5.07 10.19 1.77
N LEU A 179 -5.15 11.52 1.73
CA LEU A 179 -4.10 12.38 1.19
C LEU A 179 -2.81 12.29 2.01
N ALA A 180 -2.91 12.26 3.35
CA ALA A 180 -1.77 12.02 4.22
C ALA A 180 -1.12 10.65 3.93
N TRP A 181 -1.94 9.61 3.74
CA TRP A 181 -1.45 8.30 3.33
C TRP A 181 -0.73 8.34 1.97
N CYS A 182 -1.28 9.05 0.97
CA CYS A 182 -0.63 9.23 -0.33
C CYS A 182 0.74 9.93 -0.19
N HIS A 183 0.82 10.96 0.65
CA HIS A 183 2.05 11.69 0.91
C HIS A 183 3.11 10.79 1.55
N ASP A 184 2.75 10.05 2.60
CA ASP A 184 3.65 9.17 3.33
C ASP A 184 4.20 8.03 2.47
N ASN A 185 3.44 7.61 1.45
CA ASN A 185 3.80 6.52 0.55
C ASN A 185 4.24 6.98 -0.85
N LYS A 186 4.40 8.29 -1.08
CA LYS A 186 4.62 8.90 -2.40
C LYS A 186 5.77 8.29 -3.20
N SER A 187 6.90 7.99 -2.56
CA SER A 187 8.07 7.42 -3.24
C SER A 187 7.83 5.98 -3.72
N ARG A 188 7.06 5.19 -2.96
CA ARG A 188 6.73 3.79 -3.29
C ARG A 188 5.64 3.73 -4.35
N LEU A 189 4.61 4.55 -4.23
CA LEU A 189 3.53 4.67 -5.23
C LEU A 189 4.08 5.01 -6.63
N ARG A 190 5.07 5.92 -6.71
CA ARG A 190 5.72 6.26 -7.98
C ARG A 190 6.52 5.10 -8.59
N LYS A 191 7.29 4.38 -7.77
CA LYS A 191 8.03 3.18 -8.23
C LYS A 191 7.08 2.09 -8.76
N MET A 192 5.89 1.97 -8.16
CA MET A 192 4.89 0.99 -8.59
C MET A 192 4.21 1.37 -9.91
N LYS A 193 4.04 2.67 -10.19
CA LYS A 193 3.54 3.18 -11.48
C LYS A 193 4.55 2.90 -12.60
N GLY A 194 5.84 3.18 -12.39
CA GLY A 194 6.89 2.96 -13.40
C GLY A 194 7.03 1.50 -13.86
N ARG A 195 6.91 0.53 -12.93
CA ARG A 195 6.92 -0.90 -13.28
C ARG A 195 5.71 -1.33 -14.11
N GLN A 196 4.57 -0.68 -13.91
CA GLN A 196 3.33 -0.98 -14.65
C GLN A 196 3.47 -0.50 -16.10
N SER A 197 3.95 0.72 -16.32
CA SER A 197 4.20 1.26 -17.67
C SER A 197 5.23 0.46 -18.45
N GLU A 198 6.28 -0.08 -17.80
CA GLU A 198 7.27 -0.95 -18.45
C GLU A 198 6.68 -2.33 -18.82
N HIS A 199 5.84 -2.90 -17.95
CA HIS A 199 5.19 -4.18 -18.21
C HIS A 199 4.18 -4.05 -19.35
N ASP A 200 3.36 -3.01 -19.34
CA ASP A 200 2.35 -2.74 -20.37
C ASP A 200 3.01 -2.44 -21.74
N ALA A 201 4.14 -1.73 -21.75
CA ALA A 201 4.96 -1.51 -22.95
C ALA A 201 5.58 -2.81 -23.50
N LYS A 202 6.00 -3.74 -22.64
CA LYS A 202 6.52 -5.06 -23.06
C LYS A 202 5.43 -5.99 -23.56
N THR A 203 4.23 -5.97 -22.99
CA THR A 203 3.08 -6.73 -23.49
C THR A 203 2.53 -6.17 -24.79
N GLY A 204 2.57 -4.83 -24.99
CA GLY A 204 2.16 -4.19 -26.24
C GLY A 204 3.11 -4.43 -27.43
N ARG A 205 4.36 -4.82 -27.19
CA ARG A 205 5.33 -5.10 -28.26
C ARG A 205 5.16 -6.49 -28.90
N LYS A 206 4.33 -7.38 -28.33
CA LYS A 206 4.07 -8.72 -28.87
C LYS A 206 2.94 -8.81 -29.91
N SER A 207 2.29 -7.70 -30.29
CA SER A 207 1.18 -7.72 -31.27
C SER A 207 1.43 -6.95 -32.57
N ARG A 208 2.66 -6.52 -32.90
CA ARG A 208 2.97 -5.98 -34.23
C ARG A 208 3.71 -7.00 -35.07
N VAL A 209 2.94 -7.72 -35.89
CA VAL A 209 3.41 -8.53 -37.01
C VAL A 209 4.13 -7.61 -38.02
N ALA A 210 5.17 -8.18 -38.61
CA ALA A 210 6.20 -7.54 -39.42
C ALA A 210 5.70 -6.84 -40.68
N SER A 211 6.24 -5.65 -40.93
CA SER A 211 6.57 -5.17 -42.28
C SER A 211 7.62 -4.04 -42.23
N GLY A 212 8.79 -4.28 -42.81
CA GLY A 212 9.57 -3.29 -43.56
C GLY A 212 10.44 -2.26 -42.84
N SER A 213 11.72 -2.61 -42.71
CA SER A 213 12.94 -1.78 -42.85
C SER A 213 13.35 -0.75 -41.77
N PRO A 214 14.67 -0.63 -41.47
CA PRO A 214 15.20 0.18 -40.37
C PRO A 214 15.54 1.61 -40.81
N LYS A 215 15.27 2.59 -39.96
CA LYS A 215 15.96 3.89 -39.98
C LYS A 215 16.52 4.18 -38.59
N GLU A 216 17.81 4.44 -38.57
CA GLU A 216 18.62 4.87 -37.43
C GLU A 216 18.32 6.31 -37.01
N SER A 217 18.63 6.59 -35.74
CA SER A 217 18.71 7.88 -35.01
C SER A 217 17.42 8.71 -34.97
N GLU A 218 16.96 9.21 -33.83
CA GLU A 218 17.74 9.96 -32.86
C GLU A 218 17.41 9.57 -31.41
N ASP A 219 18.49 9.38 -30.66
CA ASP A 219 18.53 9.27 -29.20
C ASP A 219 18.18 10.63 -28.59
N LEU A 220 16.90 10.88 -28.35
CA LEU A 220 16.50 11.98 -27.47
C LEU A 220 16.60 11.48 -26.04
N GLY A 221 17.79 11.70 -25.49
CA GLY A 221 18.12 11.56 -24.08
C GLY A 221 17.00 12.14 -23.22
N MET A 222 16.52 11.32 -22.30
CA MET A 222 15.60 11.74 -21.25
C MET A 222 16.37 12.63 -20.27
N GLU A 223 16.55 13.89 -20.64
CA GLU A 223 17.06 14.91 -19.74
C GLU A 223 16.17 14.95 -18.52
N THR A 224 16.77 14.59 -17.39
CA THR A 224 16.13 14.63 -16.08
C THR A 224 16.04 16.10 -15.66
N ILE A 225 15.08 16.83 -16.24
CA ILE A 225 14.68 18.13 -15.73
C ILE A 225 14.24 17.88 -14.28
N LYS A 226 14.84 18.60 -13.33
CA LYS A 226 14.43 18.68 -11.92
C LYS A 226 13.02 19.29 -11.85
N GLY A 227 12.03 18.54 -12.30
CA GLY A 227 10.61 18.84 -12.20
C GLY A 227 10.12 18.48 -10.81
N LYS A 228 9.36 19.41 -10.21
CA LYS A 228 8.60 19.16 -9.00
C LYS A 228 7.74 17.88 -9.15
N PRO A 229 7.49 17.15 -8.06
CA PRO A 229 7.05 15.77 -8.14
C PRO A 229 5.57 15.61 -8.53
N GLU A 230 5.31 14.97 -9.68
CA GLU A 230 4.00 14.51 -10.14
C GLU A 230 3.16 13.84 -9.04
N LEU A 231 1.85 14.09 -9.06
CA LEU A 231 0.84 13.52 -8.16
C LEU A 231 0.68 12.02 -8.41
N SER A 232 0.41 11.24 -7.36
CA SER A 232 -0.03 9.85 -7.56
C SER A 232 -1.43 9.81 -8.20
N CYS A 233 -1.78 8.70 -8.88
CA CYS A 233 -3.09 8.56 -9.53
C CYS A 233 -4.25 8.72 -8.53
N LEU A 234 -4.12 8.10 -7.35
CA LEU A 234 -5.07 8.24 -6.26
C LEU A 234 -5.12 9.67 -5.70
N GLU A 235 -3.96 10.31 -5.46
CA GLU A 235 -3.91 11.69 -4.98
C GLU A 235 -4.59 12.65 -5.96
N PHE A 236 -4.36 12.48 -7.27
CA PHE A 236 -5.03 13.25 -8.30
C PHE A 236 -6.55 13.05 -8.27
N SER A 237 -7.00 11.79 -8.18
CA SER A 237 -8.43 11.45 -8.09
C SER A 237 -9.11 12.07 -6.85
N LEU A 238 -8.41 12.13 -5.72
CA LEU A 238 -8.87 12.78 -4.49
C LEU A 238 -8.97 14.30 -4.64
N ARG A 239 -8.00 14.95 -5.29
CA ARG A 239 -8.06 16.40 -5.57
C ARG A 239 -9.22 16.76 -6.49
N ILE A 240 -9.52 15.92 -7.48
CA ILE A 240 -10.71 16.10 -8.31
C ILE A 240 -11.98 15.95 -7.46
N GLN A 241 -12.02 15.00 -6.51
CA GLN A 241 -13.16 14.87 -5.60
C GLN A 241 -13.34 16.13 -4.72
N GLU A 242 -12.27 16.68 -4.16
CA GLU A 242 -12.33 17.94 -3.40
C GLU A 242 -12.88 19.09 -4.26
N PHE A 243 -12.45 19.19 -5.51
CA PHE A 243 -13.00 20.15 -6.46
C PHE A 243 -14.50 19.95 -6.67
N ILE A 244 -14.96 18.71 -6.87
CA ILE A 244 -16.38 18.39 -7.06
C ILE A 244 -17.21 18.78 -5.84
N GLU A 245 -16.73 18.50 -4.63
CA GLU A 245 -17.44 18.89 -3.41
C GLU A 245 -17.52 20.42 -3.24
N LEU A 246 -16.50 21.18 -3.69
CA LEU A 246 -16.55 22.65 -3.72
C LEU A 246 -17.61 23.17 -4.71
N ILE A 247 -17.73 22.53 -5.88
CA ILE A 247 -18.77 22.85 -6.87
C ILE A 247 -20.16 22.54 -6.31
N ARG A 248 -20.35 21.39 -5.65
CA ARG A 248 -21.60 21.03 -4.99
C ARG A 248 -22.02 22.03 -3.91
N GLN A 249 -21.06 22.59 -3.17
CA GLN A 249 -21.30 23.65 -2.18
C GLN A 249 -21.49 25.05 -2.81
N ASN A 250 -21.49 25.14 -4.14
CA ASN A 250 -21.54 26.39 -4.91
C ASN A 250 -20.38 27.37 -4.62
N LYS A 251 -19.26 26.88 -4.07
CA LYS A 251 -18.05 27.65 -3.76
C LYS A 251 -17.12 27.69 -4.98
N ARG A 252 -17.61 28.25 -6.09
CA ARG A 252 -16.93 28.22 -7.40
C ARG A 252 -15.55 28.90 -7.39
N LEU A 253 -15.40 30.02 -6.69
CA LEU A 253 -14.11 30.71 -6.56
C LEU A 253 -13.08 29.86 -5.80
N ASP A 254 -13.51 29.13 -4.77
CA ASP A 254 -12.65 28.22 -4.03
C ASP A 254 -12.23 27.03 -4.88
N ALA A 255 -13.14 26.50 -5.71
CA ALA A 255 -12.85 25.45 -6.66
C ALA A 255 -11.76 25.89 -7.67
N VAL A 256 -11.85 27.11 -8.20
CA VAL A 256 -10.82 27.67 -9.09
C VAL A 256 -9.48 27.84 -8.38
N ARG A 257 -9.48 28.34 -7.13
CA ARG A 257 -8.26 28.44 -6.31
C ARG A 257 -7.63 27.07 -6.05
N HIS A 258 -8.47 26.07 -5.75
CA HIS A 258 -8.05 24.69 -5.57
C HIS A 258 -7.40 24.11 -6.84
N ALA A 259 -8.06 24.28 -7.99
CA ALA A 259 -7.56 23.82 -9.28
C ALA A 259 -6.21 24.44 -9.62
N ARG A 260 -6.05 25.76 -9.43
CA ARG A 260 -4.76 26.44 -9.67
C ARG A 260 -3.63 25.92 -8.78
N LYS A 261 -3.95 25.53 -7.54
CA LYS A 261 -2.96 25.02 -6.58
C LYS A 261 -2.55 23.58 -6.88
N HIS A 262 -3.50 22.72 -7.27
CA HIS A 262 -3.29 21.28 -7.34
C HIS A 262 -3.19 20.71 -8.75
N PHE A 263 -3.71 21.39 -9.77
CA PHE A 263 -3.70 20.91 -11.16
C PHE A 263 -2.72 21.68 -12.07
N SER A 264 -1.88 22.57 -11.52
CA SER A 264 -0.93 23.37 -12.32
C SER A 264 0.13 22.55 -13.06
N GLN A 265 0.32 21.28 -12.67
CA GLN A 265 1.30 20.35 -13.26
C GLN A 265 0.62 19.15 -13.94
N ALA A 266 -0.68 19.25 -14.23
CA ALA A 266 -1.40 18.19 -14.94
C ALA A 266 -0.95 18.18 -16.41
N GLU A 267 -0.53 17.02 -16.89
CA GLU A 267 -0.05 16.80 -18.26
C GLU A 267 -0.73 15.57 -18.89
N GLY A 268 -0.72 15.49 -20.22
CA GLY A 268 -1.29 14.37 -20.96
C GLY A 268 -2.74 14.09 -20.58
N SER A 269 -3.05 12.83 -20.24
CA SER A 269 -4.41 12.39 -19.90
C SER A 269 -5.00 13.11 -18.67
N GLN A 270 -4.17 13.56 -17.72
CA GLN A 270 -4.65 14.29 -16.55
C GLN A 270 -5.22 15.66 -16.94
N LEU A 271 -4.66 16.28 -17.99
CA LEU A 271 -5.14 17.58 -18.46
C LEU A 271 -6.54 17.48 -19.05
N ASP A 272 -6.85 16.38 -19.76
CA ASP A 272 -8.18 16.14 -20.31
C ASP A 272 -9.23 15.94 -19.21
N GLU A 273 -8.88 15.19 -18.16
CA GLU A 273 -9.73 15.08 -16.97
C GLU A 273 -9.92 16.43 -16.26
N VAL A 274 -8.87 17.25 -16.14
CA VAL A 274 -8.97 18.61 -15.56
C VAL A 274 -9.88 19.49 -16.41
N ARG A 275 -9.76 19.47 -17.75
CA ARG A 275 -10.63 20.24 -18.65
C ARG A 275 -12.09 19.87 -18.47
N GLN A 276 -12.39 18.57 -18.40
CA GLN A 276 -13.73 18.06 -18.16
C GLN A 276 -14.27 18.53 -16.80
N VAL A 277 -13.46 18.47 -15.75
CA VAL A 277 -13.86 18.89 -14.41
C VAL A 277 -14.04 20.41 -14.32
N MET A 278 -13.19 21.19 -14.99
CA MET A 278 -13.33 22.64 -15.09
C MET A 278 -14.62 23.06 -15.82
N GLY A 279 -15.10 22.25 -16.78
CA GLY A 279 -16.39 22.45 -17.44
C GLY A 279 -17.58 22.52 -16.48
N MET A 280 -17.51 21.84 -15.32
CA MET A 280 -18.57 21.88 -14.30
C MET A 280 -18.80 23.27 -13.70
N LEU A 281 -17.86 24.21 -13.83
CA LEU A 281 -18.05 25.60 -13.39
C LEU A 281 -19.17 26.32 -14.14
N ALA A 282 -19.44 25.92 -15.39
CA ALA A 282 -20.47 26.52 -16.23
C ALA A 282 -21.88 26.00 -15.94
N PHE A 283 -21.99 24.89 -15.22
CA PHE A 283 -23.26 24.17 -15.01
C PHE A 283 -23.70 24.23 -13.54
N PRO A 284 -25.01 24.16 -13.26
CA PRO A 284 -25.51 24.04 -11.89
C PRO A 284 -25.31 22.60 -11.34
N PRO A 285 -25.26 22.41 -10.02
CA PRO A 285 -24.92 21.12 -9.40
C PRO A 285 -25.99 20.02 -9.59
N ASP A 286 -27.19 20.37 -10.07
CA ASP A 286 -28.31 19.49 -10.41
C ASP A 286 -28.35 19.10 -11.90
N THR A 287 -27.26 19.33 -12.64
CA THR A 287 -27.18 19.09 -14.08
C THR A 287 -27.35 17.61 -14.45
N HIS A 288 -28.22 17.34 -15.42
CA HIS A 288 -28.45 16.00 -15.99
C HIS A 288 -27.60 15.68 -17.24
N ILE A 289 -26.75 16.62 -17.67
CA ILE A 289 -25.91 16.51 -18.86
C ILE A 289 -24.72 15.56 -18.58
N SER A 290 -24.60 14.49 -19.36
CA SER A 290 -23.40 13.64 -19.37
C SER A 290 -22.29 14.40 -20.10
N PRO A 291 -21.03 14.41 -19.59
CA PRO A 291 -20.48 13.52 -18.56
C PRO A 291 -20.50 14.08 -17.12
N TYR A 292 -21.07 15.27 -16.90
CA TYR A 292 -21.02 15.95 -15.60
C TYR A 292 -21.89 15.31 -14.54
N LYS A 293 -23.03 14.72 -14.96
CA LYS A 293 -23.88 13.90 -14.07
C LYS A 293 -23.09 12.75 -13.43
N ASP A 294 -22.30 12.05 -14.22
CA ASP A 294 -21.53 10.88 -13.75
C ASP A 294 -20.38 11.31 -12.80
N LEU A 295 -19.78 12.48 -13.04
CA LEU A 295 -18.78 13.07 -12.14
C LEU A 295 -19.37 13.45 -10.77
N LEU A 296 -20.66 13.82 -10.74
CA LEU A 296 -21.42 14.15 -9.54
C LEU A 296 -22.07 12.93 -8.89
N ASP A 297 -21.83 11.70 -9.35
CA ASP A 297 -22.42 10.52 -8.74
C ASP A 297 -21.76 10.20 -7.38
N PRO A 298 -22.52 9.93 -6.30
CA PRO A 298 -21.97 9.50 -5.01
C PRO A 298 -21.19 8.17 -5.07
N ALA A 299 -21.38 7.34 -6.10
CA ALA A 299 -20.60 6.12 -6.34
C ALA A 299 -19.10 6.39 -6.53
N ARG A 300 -18.72 7.62 -6.89
CA ARG A 300 -17.31 8.02 -7.01
C ARG A 300 -16.53 7.83 -5.70
N TRP A 301 -17.15 8.05 -4.55
CA TRP A 301 -16.52 7.76 -3.25
C TRP A 301 -16.22 6.26 -3.07
N ARG A 302 -17.14 5.38 -3.51
CA ARG A 302 -16.89 3.92 -3.51
C ARG A 302 -15.74 3.54 -4.45
N MET A 303 -15.62 4.19 -5.61
CA MET A 303 -14.49 3.98 -6.52
C MET A 303 -13.16 4.43 -5.90
N LEU A 304 -13.14 5.57 -5.18
CA LEU A 304 -11.94 6.04 -4.47
C LEU A 304 -11.50 5.07 -3.38
N ILE A 305 -12.46 4.51 -2.62
CA ILE A 305 -12.17 3.47 -1.61
C ILE A 305 -11.58 2.22 -2.28
N GLN A 306 -12.13 1.79 -3.41
CA GLN A 306 -11.60 0.64 -4.16
C GLN A 306 -10.21 0.90 -4.73
N GLN A 307 -9.96 2.10 -5.26
CA GLN A 307 -8.65 2.51 -5.74
C GLN A 307 -7.63 2.57 -4.61
N PHE A 308 -8.01 3.12 -3.45
CA PHE A 308 -7.19 3.10 -2.25
C PHE A 308 -6.87 1.65 -1.81
N ARG A 309 -7.86 0.77 -1.72
CA ARG A 309 -7.66 -0.65 -1.39
C ARG A 309 -6.67 -1.32 -2.34
N TYR A 310 -6.83 -1.09 -3.64
CA TYR A 310 -5.93 -1.62 -4.66
C TYR A 310 -4.49 -1.13 -4.46
N ASP A 311 -4.29 0.18 -4.30
CA ASP A 311 -2.97 0.76 -4.12
C ASP A 311 -2.34 0.33 -2.78
N ASN A 312 -3.14 0.22 -1.72
CA ASN A 312 -2.71 -0.27 -0.42
C ASN A 312 -2.27 -1.74 -0.48
N TYR A 313 -3.04 -2.62 -1.11
CA TYR A 313 -2.65 -4.03 -1.26
C TYR A 313 -1.37 -4.17 -2.07
N ARG A 314 -1.24 -3.46 -3.21
CA ARG A 314 -0.01 -3.49 -4.00
C ARG A 314 1.19 -2.93 -3.24
N LEU A 315 1.00 -1.88 -2.45
CA LEU A 315 2.04 -1.31 -1.60
C LEU A 315 2.56 -2.35 -0.60
N HIS A 316 1.67 -3.16 -0.04
CA HIS A 316 2.02 -4.25 0.86
C HIS A 316 2.35 -5.57 0.15
N GLN A 317 2.40 -5.57 -1.19
CA GLN A 317 2.64 -6.76 -2.03
C GLN A 317 1.65 -7.90 -1.73
N LEU A 318 0.42 -7.52 -1.37
CA LEU A 318 -0.72 -8.41 -1.31
C LEU A 318 -1.35 -8.52 -2.70
N GLY A 319 -1.86 -9.70 -3.04
CA GLY A 319 -2.75 -9.86 -4.18
C GLY A 319 -4.08 -9.15 -3.96
N ASN A 320 -4.75 -8.76 -5.05
CA ASN A 320 -6.10 -8.19 -4.99
C ASN A 320 -7.13 -9.21 -4.49
N SER A 321 -6.98 -10.46 -4.95
CA SER A 321 -7.78 -11.58 -4.48
C SER A 321 -7.16 -12.15 -3.20
N SER A 322 -8.02 -12.53 -2.26
CA SER A 322 -7.55 -13.23 -1.06
C SER A 322 -7.02 -14.62 -1.42
N VAL A 323 -5.99 -15.09 -0.70
CA VAL A 323 -5.45 -16.45 -0.87
C VAL A 323 -6.54 -17.50 -0.58
N PHE A 324 -7.47 -17.20 0.33
CA PHE A 324 -8.65 -18.02 0.61
C PHE A 324 -9.51 -18.21 -0.65
N THR A 325 -9.89 -17.12 -1.32
CA THR A 325 -10.73 -17.17 -2.54
C THR A 325 -10.05 -17.98 -3.65
N LEU A 326 -8.76 -17.75 -3.88
CA LEU A 326 -8.00 -18.49 -4.90
C LEU A 326 -7.90 -19.98 -4.57
N THR A 327 -7.62 -20.31 -3.31
CA THR A 327 -7.54 -21.70 -2.85
C THR A 327 -8.89 -22.39 -2.95
N LEU A 328 -9.98 -21.70 -2.59
CA LEU A 328 -11.34 -22.21 -2.72
C LEU A 328 -11.72 -22.44 -4.18
N GLN A 329 -11.45 -21.49 -5.07
CA GLN A 329 -11.68 -21.64 -6.51
C GLN A 329 -10.90 -22.82 -7.09
N ALA A 330 -9.61 -22.95 -6.74
CA ALA A 330 -8.80 -24.08 -7.17
C ALA A 330 -9.35 -25.42 -6.64
N GLY A 331 -9.78 -25.44 -5.38
CA GLY A 331 -10.40 -26.61 -4.75
C GLY A 331 -11.71 -27.01 -5.43
N LEU A 332 -12.59 -26.05 -5.70
CA LEU A 332 -13.85 -26.27 -6.42
C LEU A 332 -13.61 -26.79 -7.83
N SER A 333 -12.60 -26.26 -8.55
CA SER A 333 -12.22 -26.75 -9.88
C SER A 333 -11.60 -28.15 -9.86
N ALA A 334 -10.94 -28.53 -8.75
CA ALA A 334 -10.33 -29.85 -8.58
C ALA A 334 -11.35 -30.93 -8.18
N ILE A 335 -12.46 -30.55 -7.55
CA ILE A 335 -13.59 -31.45 -7.33
C ILE A 335 -14.17 -31.75 -8.71
N LYS A 336 -13.95 -32.96 -9.22
CA LYS A 336 -14.70 -33.47 -10.38
C LYS A 336 -16.18 -33.32 -10.07
N THR A 337 -16.85 -32.36 -10.71
CA THR A 337 -18.31 -32.35 -10.73
C THR A 337 -18.74 -33.64 -11.43
N PRO A 338 -19.56 -34.51 -10.82
CA PRO A 338 -20.10 -35.70 -11.45
C PRO A 338 -21.21 -35.33 -12.46
N TYR A 339 -20.95 -34.35 -13.32
CA TYR A 339 -21.78 -34.07 -14.50
C TYR A 339 -20.91 -34.07 -15.75
N PRO A 340 -20.86 -35.23 -16.42
CA PRO A 340 -20.79 -35.26 -17.87
C PRO A 340 -22.01 -36.03 -18.44
N SER A 341 -22.56 -35.50 -19.54
CA SER A 341 -23.43 -36.21 -20.51
C SER A 341 -24.94 -36.26 -20.27
N ARG A 342 -25.65 -35.13 -20.36
CA ARG A 342 -27.05 -35.13 -20.84
C ARG A 342 -27.46 -33.79 -21.47
N TRP A 343 -26.83 -33.43 -22.58
CA TRP A 343 -27.33 -32.35 -23.45
C TRP A 343 -27.59 -32.80 -24.90
N GLU A 344 -27.46 -34.09 -25.20
CA GLU A 344 -28.09 -34.65 -26.40
C GLU A 344 -29.55 -34.96 -26.05
N TRP A 345 -30.47 -34.48 -26.89
CA TRP A 345 -31.93 -34.61 -26.84
C TRP A 345 -32.70 -33.55 -26.03
N LEU A 346 -32.70 -32.31 -26.52
CA LEU A 346 -33.97 -31.60 -26.69
C LEU A 346 -34.11 -31.23 -28.17
N PRO A 347 -35.15 -31.74 -28.86
CA PRO A 347 -35.39 -31.38 -30.25
C PRO A 347 -35.76 -29.91 -30.33
N VAL A 348 -35.24 -29.26 -31.37
CA VAL A 348 -35.74 -27.99 -31.88
C VAL A 348 -37.26 -28.16 -32.10
N CYS A 349 -38.08 -27.49 -31.29
CA CYS A 349 -39.50 -27.33 -31.61
C CYS A 349 -39.63 -26.16 -32.60
N PRO A 350 -40.17 -26.40 -33.82
CA PRO A 350 -40.54 -25.34 -34.74
C PRO A 350 -41.95 -24.82 -34.41
N SER A 351 -42.11 -23.50 -34.45
CA SER A 351 -43.24 -22.71 -34.99
C SER A 351 -43.03 -21.25 -34.60
#